data_AF-A0A7Y6D918-F1
#
_entry.id   AF-A0A7Y6D918-F1
#
_cell.length_a   1.000
_cell.length_b   1.000
_cell.length_c   1.000
_cell.angle_alpha   90.00
_cell.angle_beta   90.00
_cell.angle_gamma   90.00
#
_symmetry.space_group_name_H-M   'P 1'
#
loop_
_entity.id
_entity.type
_entity.pdbx_description
1 polymer ?
#
loop_
_entity_poly.entity_id
_entity_poly.type
_entity_poly.pdbx_seq_one_letter_code
_entity_poly.pdbx_strand_id
1 'polypeptide(L)'
;EEEELEGITLRLGLFFDGTGNNLANAAATEQCRREDLELFDSSQLESMVFYCKKFGFDGFDGDGFSSAPDNSYGNAPSNVVYLWELYPDHATESVPPAADIGYVPVYLEGIGTRSNGEDSLFGMATGLGETGVVARVEQAQAAIEKQWDRFQQTNPNTYIRQVEFDIFGFSRGAAAARHCANELLKPGRGLFKELLQAGRFTLVTTFDPAVDVSLNFIGLFDTVAAIGGIDMNNVADDHNPGVNLYLPPGCARRVIQLQARDECRHNFSLNGVHHHYRQICLPGVHSDIGGGYLPRAREKVWLTKPVVVTLQPNQSMKSLGEWARVSAQLDVLRASGIADDGKLEINTWQAPKAPRGGPESREEHHLLTIELDRPVRGELALIALRVMRELGVLNAVPFKDVEVRPDLALPEDLQPIAARILDQVLEGNEVSLDPEQERLLRRRYIHQSAHWVPSAKFVLVSKPAKDNKRSVYPNLPQKGYPQ
;
A
#
# COMPACT_ATOMS: atom_id res chain seq x y z
N GLU A 1 -34.28 38.55 16.90
CA GLU A 1 -34.13 37.73 15.69
C GLU A 1 -33.37 36.47 16.09
N GLU A 2 -33.54 35.34 15.41
CA GLU A 2 -32.58 34.22 15.52
C GLU A 2 -31.35 34.63 14.69
N GLU A 3 -30.16 34.67 15.30
CA GLU A 3 -28.92 34.88 14.56
C GLU A 3 -28.72 33.68 13.62
N GLU A 4 -28.76 33.93 12.30
CA GLU A 4 -28.42 32.90 11.31
C GLU A 4 -27.00 32.40 11.61
N LEU A 5 -26.83 31.08 11.65
CA LEU A 5 -25.58 30.42 12.04
C LEU A 5 -24.50 30.61 10.95
N GLU A 6 -23.88 31.79 10.92
CA GLU A 6 -22.76 32.12 10.03
C GLU A 6 -21.59 31.16 10.30
N GLY A 7 -21.33 30.26 9.35
CA GLY A 7 -20.22 29.32 9.42
C GLY A 7 -20.18 28.37 8.24
N ILE A 8 -18.98 27.90 7.92
CA ILE A 8 -18.72 26.94 6.84
C ILE A 8 -18.69 25.50 7.37
N THR A 9 -18.73 24.53 6.46
CA THR A 9 -18.30 23.17 6.76
C THR A 9 -16.78 23.08 6.60
N LEU A 10 -16.04 22.71 7.65
CA LEU A 10 -14.63 22.32 7.50
C LEU A 10 -14.55 20.84 7.13
N ARG A 11 -13.80 20.51 6.09
CA ARG A 11 -13.66 19.14 5.62
C ARG A 11 -12.23 18.64 5.73
N LEU A 12 -12.04 17.69 6.63
CA LEU A 12 -10.75 17.10 7.00
C LEU A 12 -10.48 15.85 6.17
N GLY A 13 -9.48 15.91 5.29
CA GLY A 13 -8.99 14.74 4.56
C GLY A 13 -7.88 14.06 5.35
N LEU A 14 -8.12 12.84 5.85
CA LEU A 14 -7.14 12.07 6.63
C LEU A 14 -6.53 10.97 5.77
N PHE A 15 -5.20 10.96 5.61
CA PHE A 15 -4.50 10.10 4.65
C PHE A 15 -3.49 9.20 5.37
N PHE A 16 -3.85 7.93 5.61
CA PHE A 16 -3.05 6.95 6.35
C PHE A 16 -2.26 6.02 5.41
N ASP A 17 -0.94 6.21 5.30
CA ASP A 17 -0.13 5.44 4.36
C ASP A 17 0.15 3.99 4.80
N GLY A 18 0.52 3.13 3.84
CA GLY A 18 0.90 1.74 4.02
C GLY A 18 2.23 1.55 4.75
N THR A 19 2.45 0.35 5.27
CA THR A 19 3.66 0.05 6.05
C THR A 19 4.91 0.13 5.20
N GLY A 20 5.94 0.77 5.74
CA GLY A 20 7.20 0.98 5.01
C GLY A 20 7.09 2.11 3.97
N ASN A 21 5.96 2.78 3.83
CA ASN A 21 5.89 4.00 3.02
C ASN A 21 6.17 5.21 3.92
N ASN A 22 7.18 5.98 3.55
CA ASN A 22 7.50 7.24 4.20
C ASN A 22 7.91 8.25 3.13
N LEU A 23 7.12 9.32 2.97
CA LEU A 23 7.32 10.31 1.92
C LEU A 23 8.71 10.98 2.01
N ALA A 24 9.17 11.30 3.22
CA ALA A 24 10.49 11.93 3.40
C ALA A 24 11.64 10.97 3.02
N ASN A 25 11.53 9.70 3.40
CA ASN A 25 12.56 8.70 3.13
C ASN A 25 12.58 8.31 1.64
N ALA A 26 11.40 8.18 1.00
CA ALA A 26 11.26 7.92 -0.43
C ALA A 26 11.76 9.10 -1.30
N ALA A 27 11.48 10.34 -0.88
CA ALA A 27 11.98 11.54 -1.55
C ALA A 27 13.50 11.71 -1.42
N ALA A 28 14.12 11.23 -0.33
CA ALA A 28 15.57 11.26 -0.16
C ALA A 28 16.31 10.37 -1.18
N THR A 29 15.68 9.30 -1.66
CA THR A 29 16.25 8.33 -2.60
C THR A 29 15.63 8.38 -4.00
N GLU A 30 14.85 9.41 -4.33
CA GLU A 30 14.30 9.68 -5.66
C GLU A 30 15.37 9.49 -6.75
N GLN A 31 16.48 10.22 -6.61
CA GLN A 31 17.67 10.21 -7.46
C GLN A 31 18.42 8.86 -7.59
N CYS A 32 17.99 7.82 -6.86
CA CYS A 32 18.49 6.45 -7.01
C CYS A 32 17.70 5.62 -8.03
N ARG A 33 16.66 6.21 -8.64
CA ARG A 33 15.85 5.58 -9.69
C ARG A 33 16.58 5.55 -11.02
N ARG A 34 16.22 4.56 -11.85
CA ARG A 34 16.92 4.29 -13.10
C ARG A 34 16.88 5.44 -14.09
N GLU A 35 15.73 6.07 -14.24
CA GLU A 35 15.52 7.15 -15.21
C GLU A 35 16.31 8.43 -14.83
N ASP A 36 16.43 8.73 -13.53
CA ASP A 36 17.26 9.84 -13.05
C ASP A 36 18.75 9.58 -13.31
N LEU A 37 19.22 8.34 -13.10
CA LEU A 37 20.62 7.95 -13.34
C LEU A 37 21.05 8.10 -14.80
N GLU A 38 20.12 7.97 -15.75
CA GLU A 38 20.34 8.18 -17.19
C GLU A 38 20.57 9.69 -17.54
N LEU A 39 20.37 10.63 -16.59
CA LEU A 39 20.50 12.10 -16.80
C LEU A 39 21.84 12.71 -16.34
N PHE A 40 22.69 11.96 -15.63
CA PHE A 40 23.91 12.50 -14.99
C PHE A 40 25.20 12.19 -15.75
N ASP A 41 26.21 13.07 -15.64
CA ASP A 41 27.55 12.79 -16.18
C ASP A 41 28.29 11.73 -15.35
N SER A 42 29.37 11.15 -15.88
CA SER A 42 30.09 10.04 -15.23
C SER A 42 30.62 10.37 -13.81
N SER A 43 30.97 11.62 -13.52
CA SER A 43 31.47 12.05 -12.21
C SER A 43 30.35 12.28 -11.20
N GLN A 44 29.21 12.77 -11.68
CA GLN A 44 27.96 12.87 -10.92
C GLN A 44 27.41 11.48 -10.63
N LEU A 45 27.42 10.57 -11.61
CA LEU A 45 26.99 9.18 -11.50
C LEU A 45 27.80 8.41 -10.45
N GLU A 46 29.13 8.52 -10.42
CA GLU A 46 29.95 7.89 -9.38
C GLU A 46 29.57 8.40 -7.97
N SER A 47 29.36 9.71 -7.84
CA SER A 47 28.93 10.33 -6.58
C SER A 47 27.52 9.88 -6.16
N MET A 48 26.61 9.75 -7.13
CA MET A 48 25.24 9.27 -6.94
C MET A 48 25.22 7.79 -6.53
N VAL A 49 26.04 6.96 -7.19
CA VAL A 49 26.13 5.53 -6.88
C VAL A 49 26.66 5.33 -5.45
N PHE A 50 27.63 6.14 -5.02
CA PHE A 50 28.08 6.14 -3.61
C PHE A 50 26.99 6.59 -2.64
N TYR A 51 26.23 7.64 -2.98
CA TYR A 51 25.07 8.09 -2.19
C TYR A 51 24.04 6.98 -2.03
N CYS A 52 23.56 6.40 -3.13
CA CYS A 52 22.50 5.38 -3.13
C CYS A 52 22.92 4.09 -2.42
N LYS A 53 24.19 3.69 -2.53
CA LYS A 53 24.75 2.57 -1.74
C LYS A 53 24.67 2.79 -0.23
N LYS A 54 24.78 4.05 0.24
CA LYS A 54 24.59 4.38 1.67
C LYS A 54 23.18 4.06 2.17
N PHE A 55 22.17 4.15 1.30
CA PHE A 55 20.77 3.82 1.61
C PHE A 55 20.41 2.35 1.35
N GLY A 56 21.35 1.55 0.81
CA GLY A 56 21.16 0.10 0.59
C GLY A 56 20.71 -0.29 -0.82
N PHE A 57 20.78 0.62 -1.80
CA PHE A 57 20.71 0.25 -3.21
C PHE A 57 22.02 -0.43 -3.63
N ASP A 58 21.96 -1.53 -4.38
CA ASP A 58 23.15 -2.27 -4.80
C ASP A 58 22.99 -2.96 -6.16
N GLY A 59 24.08 -3.53 -6.66
CA GLY A 59 24.14 -4.20 -7.97
C GLY A 59 24.04 -3.21 -9.13
N PHE A 60 24.72 -2.06 -9.02
CA PHE A 60 24.82 -1.11 -10.11
C PHE A 60 25.65 -1.69 -11.27
N ASP A 61 25.04 -1.84 -12.45
CA ASP A 61 25.66 -2.48 -13.62
C ASP A 61 26.05 -1.51 -14.77
N GLY A 62 25.78 -0.22 -14.58
CA GLY A 62 26.01 0.84 -15.57
C GLY A 62 24.71 1.46 -16.06
N ASP A 63 23.64 0.67 -16.15
CA ASP A 63 22.31 1.13 -16.60
C ASP A 63 21.35 1.35 -15.42
N GLY A 64 21.63 0.80 -14.24
CA GLY A 64 20.83 1.01 -13.03
C GLY A 64 21.22 0.15 -11.84
N PHE A 65 20.53 0.35 -10.72
CA PHE A 65 20.62 -0.56 -9.56
C PHE A 65 19.78 -1.82 -9.75
N SER A 66 20.37 -2.99 -9.53
CA SER A 66 19.64 -4.27 -9.59
C SER A 66 18.91 -4.63 -8.28
N SER A 67 19.11 -3.88 -7.20
CA SER A 67 18.44 -4.06 -5.90
C SER A 67 18.17 -2.72 -5.22
N ALA A 68 16.98 -2.58 -4.66
CA ALA A 68 16.61 -1.54 -3.70
C ALA A 68 16.65 -2.10 -2.27
N PRO A 69 16.71 -1.27 -1.22
CA PRO A 69 16.61 -1.72 0.18
C PRO A 69 15.16 -2.14 0.52
N ASP A 70 15.00 -3.15 1.38
CA ASP A 70 13.70 -3.65 1.87
C ASP A 70 13.15 -2.79 3.03
N ASN A 71 13.16 -1.46 2.84
CA ASN A 71 12.74 -0.45 3.81
C ASN A 71 12.16 0.79 3.11
N SER A 72 11.76 1.81 3.86
CA SER A 72 11.09 3.01 3.30
C SER A 72 11.92 3.87 2.34
N TYR A 73 13.25 3.70 2.32
CA TYR A 73 14.12 4.35 1.33
C TYR A 73 14.16 3.59 0.00
N GLY A 74 13.59 2.39 -0.10
CA GLY A 74 13.50 1.62 -1.35
C GLY A 74 12.21 1.80 -2.13
N ASN A 75 11.24 2.52 -1.55
CA ASN A 75 9.88 2.66 -2.07
C ASN A 75 9.70 3.98 -2.85
N ALA A 76 8.73 3.99 -3.77
CA ALA A 76 8.16 5.20 -4.32
C ALA A 76 7.02 5.74 -3.41
N PRO A 77 6.51 6.96 -3.64
CA PRO A 77 5.29 7.41 -2.99
C PRO A 77 4.09 6.50 -3.32
N SER A 78 3.14 6.45 -2.40
CA SER A 78 1.93 5.64 -2.54
C SER A 78 0.76 6.44 -3.13
N ASN A 79 -0.30 5.75 -3.51
CA ASN A 79 -1.55 6.38 -3.91
C ASN A 79 -2.19 7.20 -2.78
N VAL A 80 -1.86 6.93 -1.51
CA VAL A 80 -2.31 7.76 -0.38
C VAL A 80 -1.60 9.12 -0.38
N VAL A 81 -0.31 9.16 -0.71
CA VAL A 81 0.43 10.41 -0.93
C VAL A 81 -0.17 11.18 -2.10
N TYR A 82 -0.35 10.54 -3.26
CA TYR A 82 -0.85 11.25 -4.44
C TYR A 82 -2.28 11.78 -4.26
N LEU A 83 -3.16 11.06 -3.55
CA LEU A 83 -4.47 11.60 -3.18
C LEU A 83 -4.37 12.77 -2.19
N TRP A 84 -3.45 12.72 -1.23
CA TRP A 84 -3.18 13.83 -0.30
C TRP A 84 -2.73 15.09 -1.05
N GLU A 85 -1.80 14.97 -1.99
CA GLU A 85 -1.30 16.08 -2.83
C GLU A 85 -2.38 16.65 -3.78
N LEU A 86 -3.33 15.82 -4.21
CA LEU A 86 -4.48 16.24 -5.02
C LEU A 86 -5.61 16.85 -4.18
N TYR A 87 -5.56 16.81 -2.85
CA TYR A 87 -6.57 17.42 -1.99
C TYR A 87 -6.30 18.94 -1.80
N PRO A 88 -7.30 19.83 -1.82
CA PRO A 88 -7.08 21.26 -1.60
C PRO A 88 -6.68 21.56 -0.15
N ASP A 89 -5.76 22.50 0.05
CA ASP A 89 -5.23 22.86 1.37
C ASP A 89 -5.50 24.32 1.73
N HIS A 90 -6.66 24.56 2.35
CA HIS A 90 -7.00 25.87 2.89
C HIS A 90 -6.31 26.17 4.24
N ALA A 91 -5.39 25.33 4.72
CA ALA A 91 -4.47 25.70 5.80
C ALA A 91 -3.28 26.54 5.28
N THR A 92 -2.94 26.43 3.99
CA THR A 92 -1.89 27.21 3.32
C THR A 92 -2.42 28.22 2.31
N GLU A 93 -3.58 27.96 1.70
CA GLU A 93 -4.32 28.88 0.83
C GLU A 93 -5.54 29.46 1.59
N SER A 94 -5.95 30.71 1.37
CA SER A 94 -7.16 31.24 2.03
C SER A 94 -8.43 30.68 1.40
N VAL A 95 -9.43 30.36 2.24
CA VAL A 95 -10.79 29.97 1.81
C VAL A 95 -11.37 31.11 0.94
N PRO A 96 -11.93 30.81 -0.26
CA PRO A 96 -12.56 31.84 -1.09
C PRO A 96 -13.71 32.52 -0.35
N PRO A 97 -13.89 33.87 -0.44
CA PRO A 97 -14.88 34.60 0.38
C PRO A 97 -16.36 34.21 0.23
N ALA A 98 -16.70 33.40 -0.77
CA ALA A 98 -18.05 32.90 -1.03
C ALA A 98 -18.14 31.35 -0.99
N ALA A 99 -17.17 30.68 -0.37
CA ALA A 99 -17.15 29.22 -0.26
C ALA A 99 -17.77 28.75 1.06
N ASP A 100 -18.79 27.89 0.97
CA ASP A 100 -19.45 27.26 2.13
C ASP A 100 -18.64 26.10 2.74
N ILE A 101 -17.49 25.74 2.15
CA ILE A 101 -16.66 24.60 2.54
C ILE A 101 -15.17 24.97 2.53
N GLY A 102 -14.48 24.65 3.63
CA GLY A 102 -13.03 24.71 3.77
C GLY A 102 -12.42 23.31 3.71
N TYR A 103 -11.23 23.16 3.16
CA TYR A 103 -10.57 21.86 2.99
C TYR A 103 -9.22 21.86 3.71
N VAL A 104 -8.95 20.85 4.53
CA VAL A 104 -7.64 20.70 5.22
C VAL A 104 -7.18 19.25 5.15
N PRO A 105 -6.07 18.97 4.45
CA PRO A 105 -5.51 17.63 4.31
C PRO A 105 -4.45 17.34 5.39
N VAL A 106 -4.54 16.16 5.98
CA VAL A 106 -3.67 15.66 7.04
C VAL A 106 -3.08 14.32 6.60
N TYR A 107 -1.77 14.29 6.37
CA TYR A 107 -1.03 13.09 6.00
C TYR A 107 -0.42 12.41 7.22
N LEU A 108 -0.60 11.10 7.34
CA LEU A 108 -0.09 10.24 8.40
C LEU A 108 0.84 9.18 7.79
N GLU A 109 2.09 9.19 8.22
CA GLU A 109 3.14 8.28 7.70
C GLU A 109 2.80 6.81 7.89
N GLY A 110 3.39 5.98 7.02
CA GLY A 110 3.26 4.53 7.07
C GLY A 110 3.66 3.91 8.39
N ILE A 111 2.85 2.93 8.81
CA ILE A 111 3.09 2.12 10.01
C ILE A 111 4.49 1.49 9.96
N GLY A 112 5.17 1.51 11.10
CA GLY A 112 6.56 1.07 11.20
C GLY A 112 7.61 2.09 10.77
N THR A 113 7.27 3.25 10.19
CA THR A 113 8.26 4.24 9.71
C THR A 113 8.43 5.45 10.65
N ARG A 114 9.51 6.21 10.42
CA ARG A 114 9.71 7.57 10.97
C ARG A 114 10.44 8.44 9.94
N SER A 115 9.96 9.66 9.68
CA SER A 115 10.67 10.68 8.89
C SER A 115 12.13 10.84 9.33
N ASN A 116 13.07 10.75 8.40
CA ASN A 116 14.52 10.97 8.60
C ASN A 116 15.14 10.05 9.67
N GLY A 117 14.52 8.91 9.96
CA GLY A 117 14.98 7.93 10.94
C GLY A 117 15.17 6.54 10.34
N GLU A 118 15.56 5.59 11.20
CA GLU A 118 15.48 4.16 10.88
C GLU A 118 14.05 3.65 11.07
N ASP A 119 13.62 2.77 10.16
CA ASP A 119 12.31 2.12 10.29
C ASP A 119 12.27 1.18 11.49
N SER A 120 11.17 1.22 12.22
CA SER A 120 10.91 0.31 13.32
C SER A 120 10.56 -1.06 12.77
N LEU A 121 11.56 -1.93 12.63
CA LEU A 121 11.38 -3.34 12.29
C LEU A 121 10.31 -4.02 13.18
N PHE A 122 10.18 -3.60 14.45
CA PHE A 122 9.12 -4.10 15.34
C PHE A 122 7.71 -3.58 14.98
N GLY A 123 7.57 -2.30 14.60
CA GLY A 123 6.30 -1.74 14.13
C GLY A 123 5.89 -2.28 12.75
N MET A 124 6.85 -2.39 11.82
CA MET A 124 6.66 -3.05 10.53
C MET A 124 6.34 -4.54 10.68
N ALA A 125 6.90 -5.20 11.69
CA ALA A 125 6.59 -6.59 12.02
C ALA A 125 5.15 -6.76 12.53
N THR A 126 4.85 -6.06 13.62
CA THR A 126 3.72 -6.42 14.49
C THR A 126 2.51 -5.50 14.37
N GLY A 127 2.62 -4.35 13.70
CA GLY A 127 1.60 -3.31 13.75
C GLY A 127 1.38 -2.71 15.15
N LEU A 128 2.27 -2.96 16.11
CA LEU A 128 2.23 -2.48 17.50
C LEU A 128 3.35 -1.48 17.81
N GLY A 129 3.30 -0.88 19.01
CA GLY A 129 4.27 0.12 19.48
C GLY A 129 4.02 1.52 18.92
N GLU A 130 4.98 2.44 19.11
CA GLU A 130 4.88 3.88 18.78
C GLU A 130 4.65 4.20 17.27
N THR A 131 4.77 3.19 16.42
CA THR A 131 4.54 3.29 14.96
C THR A 131 3.44 2.33 14.48
N GLY A 132 2.73 1.68 15.40
CA GLY A 132 1.63 0.75 15.14
C GLY A 132 0.31 1.42 14.81
N VAL A 133 -0.72 0.61 14.51
CA VAL A 133 -2.03 1.09 14.03
C VAL A 133 -2.69 2.07 15.01
N VAL A 134 -2.78 1.71 16.30
CA VAL A 134 -3.37 2.58 17.34
C VAL A 134 -2.57 3.87 17.47
N ALA A 135 -1.23 3.77 17.58
CA ALA A 135 -0.35 4.94 17.72
C ALA A 135 -0.41 5.91 16.53
N ARG A 136 -0.66 5.43 15.30
CA ARG A 136 -0.92 6.31 14.14
C ARG A 136 -2.25 7.05 14.26
N VAL A 137 -3.29 6.43 14.80
CA VAL A 137 -4.59 7.10 15.03
C VAL A 137 -4.49 8.10 16.19
N GLU A 138 -3.74 7.79 17.25
CA GLU A 138 -3.41 8.75 18.32
C GLU A 138 -2.64 9.97 17.79
N GLN A 139 -1.66 9.74 16.91
CA GLN A 139 -0.91 10.84 16.26
C GLN A 139 -1.76 11.67 15.30
N ALA A 140 -2.84 11.11 14.74
CA ALA A 140 -3.76 11.88 13.92
C ALA A 140 -4.40 13.04 14.69
N GLN A 141 -4.62 12.92 16.00
CA GLN A 141 -5.11 14.02 16.84
C GLN A 141 -4.16 15.24 16.76
N ALA A 142 -2.88 15.04 17.05
CA ALA A 142 -1.88 16.11 17.04
C ALA A 142 -1.59 16.64 15.62
N ALA A 143 -1.69 15.79 14.60
CA ALA A 143 -1.53 16.20 13.20
C ALA A 143 -2.71 17.06 12.70
N ILE A 144 -3.95 16.71 13.08
CA ILE A 144 -5.16 17.51 12.80
C ILE A 144 -5.06 18.86 13.51
N GLU A 145 -4.77 18.88 14.82
CA GLU A 145 -4.60 20.11 15.61
C GLU A 145 -3.65 21.10 14.94
N LYS A 146 -2.44 20.65 14.58
CA LYS A 146 -1.44 21.48 13.91
C LYS A 146 -1.92 22.08 12.58
N GLN A 147 -2.70 21.35 11.78
CA GLN A 147 -3.22 21.85 10.51
C GLN A 147 -4.45 22.75 10.70
N TRP A 148 -5.25 22.50 11.74
CA TRP A 148 -6.39 23.34 12.10
C TRP A 148 -5.95 24.69 12.68
N ASP A 149 -4.89 24.73 13.49
CA ASP A 149 -4.22 25.97 13.92
C ASP A 149 -3.78 26.82 12.72
N ARG A 150 -3.19 26.19 11.70
CA ARG A 150 -2.78 26.87 10.46
C ARG A 150 -3.98 27.36 9.67
N PHE A 151 -5.02 26.55 9.54
CA PHE A 151 -6.28 26.96 8.93
C PHE A 151 -6.88 28.19 9.62
N GLN A 152 -6.90 28.24 10.95
CA GLN A 152 -7.39 29.40 11.70
C GLN A 152 -6.49 30.63 11.49
N GLN A 153 -5.16 30.46 11.42
CA GLN A 153 -4.22 31.57 11.15
C GLN A 153 -4.40 32.15 9.74
N THR A 154 -4.63 31.29 8.74
CA THR A 154 -4.86 31.66 7.34
C THR A 154 -6.27 32.22 7.10
N ASN A 155 -7.24 31.86 7.96
CA ASN A 155 -8.66 32.21 7.83
C ASN A 155 -9.26 32.73 9.16
N PRO A 156 -8.75 33.85 9.72
CA PRO A 156 -9.02 34.26 11.11
C PRO A 156 -10.47 34.67 11.40
N ASN A 157 -11.27 34.95 10.37
CA ASN A 157 -12.68 35.35 10.50
C ASN A 157 -13.65 34.25 10.04
N THR A 158 -13.17 33.02 9.86
CA THR A 158 -13.96 31.90 9.34
C THR A 158 -14.42 31.01 10.50
N TYR A 159 -15.72 31.03 10.78
CA TYR A 159 -16.37 30.14 11.74
C TYR A 159 -16.75 28.80 11.12
N ILE A 160 -16.73 27.74 11.92
CA ILE A 160 -17.00 26.37 11.47
C ILE A 160 -18.26 25.87 12.17
N ARG A 161 -19.31 25.62 11.39
CA ARG A 161 -20.58 25.08 11.90
C ARG A 161 -20.66 23.55 11.81
N GLN A 162 -19.88 22.93 10.93
CA GLN A 162 -19.86 21.48 10.71
C GLN A 162 -18.46 20.98 10.37
N VAL A 163 -18.15 19.73 10.75
CA VAL A 163 -16.89 19.05 10.39
C VAL A 163 -17.19 17.76 9.64
N GLU A 164 -16.67 17.65 8.42
CA GLU A 164 -16.86 16.48 7.57
C GLU A 164 -15.51 15.78 7.34
N PHE A 165 -15.47 14.46 7.44
CA PHE A 165 -14.24 13.68 7.25
C PHE A 165 -14.27 12.88 5.95
N ASP A 166 -13.20 12.98 5.17
CA ASP A 166 -12.82 11.95 4.21
C ASP A 166 -11.60 11.19 4.77
N ILE A 167 -11.64 9.86 4.76
CA ILE A 167 -10.61 9.03 5.38
C ILE A 167 -10.08 8.04 4.34
N PHE A 168 -8.81 8.17 4.01
CA PHE A 168 -8.10 7.31 3.06
C PHE A 168 -7.04 6.48 3.77
N GLY A 169 -6.80 5.28 3.28
CA GLY A 169 -5.60 4.56 3.68
C GLY A 169 -5.28 3.32 2.86
N PHE A 170 -4.02 2.89 2.93
CA PHE A 170 -3.49 1.72 2.22
C PHE A 170 -2.97 0.68 3.21
N SER A 171 -3.22 -0.61 2.98
CA SER A 171 -2.62 -1.70 3.78
C SER A 171 -3.00 -1.60 5.26
N ARG A 172 -2.01 -1.55 6.17
CA ARG A 172 -2.24 -1.24 7.60
C ARG A 172 -2.64 0.22 7.85
N GLY A 173 -2.31 1.14 6.95
CA GLY A 173 -2.91 2.48 6.93
C GLY A 173 -4.42 2.43 6.66
N ALA A 174 -4.90 1.48 5.83
CA ALA A 174 -6.34 1.24 5.68
C ALA A 174 -6.96 0.64 6.96
N ALA A 175 -6.21 -0.17 7.72
CA ALA A 175 -6.62 -0.61 9.05
C ALA A 175 -6.69 0.56 10.06
N ALA A 176 -5.73 1.49 10.00
CA ALA A 176 -5.76 2.73 10.78
C ALA A 176 -6.91 3.66 10.38
N ALA A 177 -7.22 3.79 9.09
CA ALA A 177 -8.38 4.52 8.58
C ALA A 177 -9.71 3.94 9.13
N ARG A 178 -9.87 2.61 9.10
CA ARG A 178 -11.03 1.92 9.69
C ARG A 178 -11.12 2.13 11.21
N HIS A 179 -9.99 2.10 11.91
CA HIS A 179 -9.97 2.36 13.35
C HIS A 179 -10.26 3.82 13.70
N CYS A 180 -9.71 4.78 12.95
CA CYS A 180 -9.97 6.21 13.05
C CYS A 180 -11.47 6.53 12.83
N ALA A 181 -12.08 5.93 11.79
CA ALA A 181 -13.52 6.02 11.58
C ALA A 181 -14.30 5.51 12.81
N ASN A 182 -13.89 4.40 13.41
CA ASN A 182 -14.52 3.89 14.64
C ASN A 182 -14.36 4.80 15.86
N GLU A 183 -13.21 5.46 16.03
CA GLU A 183 -13.04 6.48 17.07
C GLU A 183 -14.01 7.66 16.85
N LEU A 184 -14.15 8.12 15.60
CA LEU A 184 -15.11 9.15 15.20
C LEU A 184 -16.59 8.70 15.28
N LEU A 185 -16.88 7.41 15.49
CA LEU A 185 -18.25 6.89 15.65
C LEU A 185 -18.63 6.62 17.13
N LYS A 186 -17.66 6.60 18.05
CA LYS A 186 -17.94 6.45 19.49
C LYS A 186 -18.78 7.62 20.03
N PRO A 187 -19.63 7.46 21.04
CA PRO A 187 -20.22 8.62 21.73
C PRO A 187 -19.14 9.52 22.35
N GLY A 188 -19.28 10.85 22.24
CA GLY A 188 -18.48 11.82 22.98
C GLY A 188 -17.36 12.66 22.30
N ARG A 189 -16.70 12.36 21.17
CA ARG A 189 -16.57 11.12 20.39
C ARG A 189 -15.09 10.69 20.30
N GLY A 190 -14.76 9.56 20.94
CA GLY A 190 -13.45 8.90 20.87
C GLY A 190 -12.25 9.80 21.19
N LEU A 191 -11.08 9.47 20.60
CA LEU A 191 -9.83 10.23 20.75
C LEU A 191 -9.95 11.71 20.34
N PHE A 192 -10.87 12.04 19.43
CA PHE A 192 -11.00 13.39 18.86
C PHE A 192 -11.88 14.35 19.69
N LYS A 193 -12.38 13.90 20.85
CA LYS A 193 -13.28 14.67 21.72
C LYS A 193 -12.79 16.10 22.01
N GLU A 194 -11.50 16.27 22.32
CA GLU A 194 -10.97 17.58 22.70
C GLU A 194 -10.84 18.53 21.50
N LEU A 195 -10.58 18.01 20.30
CA LEU A 195 -10.50 18.83 19.08
C LEU A 195 -11.89 19.31 18.64
N LEU A 196 -12.89 18.46 18.81
CA LEU A 196 -14.29 18.70 18.42
C LEU A 196 -15.08 19.46 19.50
N GLN A 197 -14.42 20.15 20.42
CA GLN A 197 -15.11 20.91 21.47
C GLN A 197 -15.60 22.27 20.93
N ALA A 198 -16.88 22.60 21.15
CA ALA A 198 -17.47 23.89 20.80
C ALA A 198 -16.61 25.08 21.29
N GLY A 199 -16.41 26.08 20.44
CA GLY A 199 -15.53 27.23 20.70
C GLY A 199 -14.03 26.99 20.47
N ARG A 200 -13.56 25.75 20.27
CA ARG A 200 -12.17 25.46 19.86
C ARG A 200 -12.03 25.62 18.35
N PHE A 201 -10.87 26.11 17.87
CA PHE A 201 -10.57 26.28 16.44
C PHE A 201 -11.70 26.91 15.59
N THR A 202 -12.31 27.99 16.09
CA THR A 202 -13.48 28.69 15.50
C THR A 202 -14.72 27.83 15.23
N LEU A 203 -14.83 26.63 15.83
CA LEU A 203 -16.10 25.91 15.97
C LEU A 203 -17.11 26.79 16.68
N VAL A 204 -18.32 26.91 16.12
CA VAL A 204 -19.40 27.71 16.72
C VAL A 204 -19.72 27.26 18.15
N THR A 205 -20.19 28.18 19.00
CA THR A 205 -20.49 27.90 20.41
C THR A 205 -21.65 26.93 20.61
N THR A 206 -22.49 26.76 19.58
CA THR A 206 -23.60 25.82 19.52
C THR A 206 -23.23 24.43 18.98
N PHE A 207 -21.97 24.22 18.55
CA PHE A 207 -21.52 22.98 17.90
C PHE A 207 -21.73 21.77 18.81
N ASP A 208 -22.59 20.84 18.39
CA ASP A 208 -22.74 19.53 19.03
C ASP A 208 -22.07 18.47 18.15
N PRO A 209 -20.94 17.88 18.59
CA PRO A 209 -20.27 16.81 17.86
C PRO A 209 -21.23 15.72 17.38
N ALA A 210 -22.25 15.35 18.16
CA ALA A 210 -23.15 14.25 17.83
C ALA A 210 -23.92 14.45 16.52
N VAL A 211 -24.17 15.70 16.11
CA VAL A 211 -24.92 16.05 14.89
C VAL A 211 -24.09 16.81 13.85
N ASP A 212 -23.14 17.65 14.29
CA ASP A 212 -22.38 18.54 13.40
C ASP A 212 -21.12 17.90 12.81
N VAL A 213 -20.89 16.61 13.09
CA VAL A 213 -19.77 15.86 12.54
C VAL A 213 -20.26 14.65 11.74
N SER A 214 -19.75 14.47 10.53
CA SER A 214 -20.08 13.33 9.67
C SER A 214 -18.88 12.75 8.94
N LEU A 215 -18.97 11.48 8.55
CA LEU A 215 -18.01 10.84 7.64
C LEU A 215 -18.60 10.84 6.24
N ASN A 216 -17.95 11.51 5.29
CA ASN A 216 -18.39 11.51 3.89
C ASN A 216 -17.85 10.30 3.14
N PHE A 217 -16.53 10.21 2.97
CA PHE A 217 -15.89 9.15 2.18
C PHE A 217 -14.90 8.34 3.01
N ILE A 218 -14.93 7.01 2.87
CA ILE A 218 -13.86 6.12 3.36
C ILE A 218 -13.28 5.36 2.16
N GLY A 219 -12.06 5.73 1.76
CA GLY A 219 -11.37 5.18 0.59
C GLY A 219 -10.22 4.26 0.98
N LEU A 220 -10.42 2.95 0.86
CA LEU A 220 -9.46 1.94 1.30
C LEU A 220 -8.73 1.30 0.11
N PHE A 221 -7.41 1.23 0.18
CA PHE A 221 -6.59 0.39 -0.69
C PHE A 221 -6.18 -0.87 0.09
N ASP A 222 -6.74 -2.00 -0.33
CA ASP A 222 -6.31 -3.36 0.00
C ASP A 222 -5.99 -3.61 1.48
N THR A 223 -7.00 -3.48 2.35
CA THR A 223 -6.82 -3.51 3.81
C THR A 223 -6.16 -4.81 4.29
N VAL A 224 -4.98 -4.69 4.89
CA VAL A 224 -4.28 -5.77 5.60
C VAL A 224 -4.06 -5.28 7.03
N ALA A 225 -4.47 -6.06 8.03
CA ALA A 225 -4.37 -5.65 9.43
C ALA A 225 -3.10 -6.19 10.10
N ALA A 226 -2.91 -7.52 10.13
CA ALA A 226 -1.65 -8.18 10.54
C ALA A 226 -1.05 -7.60 11.85
N ILE A 227 -1.84 -7.63 12.93
CA ILE A 227 -1.49 -7.01 14.22
C ILE A 227 -1.15 -8.06 15.28
N GLY A 228 -0.09 -7.84 16.05
CA GLY A 228 0.23 -8.61 17.26
C GLY A 228 0.89 -9.97 17.02
N GLY A 229 1.10 -10.40 15.78
CA GLY A 229 1.82 -11.63 15.46
C GLY A 229 3.30 -11.56 15.90
N ILE A 230 3.64 -12.31 16.94
CA ILE A 230 5.03 -12.47 17.43
C ILE A 230 5.86 -13.32 16.46
N ASP A 231 5.21 -14.21 15.70
CA ASP A 231 5.84 -14.95 14.59
C ASP A 231 5.71 -14.18 13.26
N MET A 232 6.84 -13.64 12.80
CA MET A 232 6.96 -12.96 11.50
C MET A 232 6.65 -13.84 10.28
N ASN A 233 6.65 -15.17 10.43
CA ASN A 233 6.20 -16.06 9.37
C ASN A 233 4.68 -16.27 9.37
N ASN A 234 3.93 -15.75 10.36
CA ASN A 234 2.51 -16.01 10.50
C ASN A 234 1.77 -14.84 11.19
N VAL A 235 1.69 -13.71 10.49
CA VAL A 235 0.86 -12.54 10.89
C VAL A 235 -0.51 -12.54 10.19
N ALA A 236 -0.93 -13.72 9.73
CA ALA A 236 -1.99 -13.88 8.73
C ALA A 236 -3.41 -14.01 9.30
N ASP A 237 -3.58 -13.97 10.62
CA ASP A 237 -4.86 -14.22 11.31
C ASP A 237 -5.76 -12.97 11.45
N ASP A 238 -6.93 -13.17 12.08
CA ASP A 238 -7.92 -12.12 12.37
C ASP A 238 -7.79 -11.52 13.78
N HIS A 239 -6.79 -11.94 14.57
CA HIS A 239 -6.62 -11.50 15.95
C HIS A 239 -5.93 -10.12 16.02
N ASN A 240 -6.73 -9.06 15.99
CA ASN A 240 -6.25 -7.68 15.94
C ASN A 240 -6.49 -6.94 17.28
N PRO A 241 -5.65 -7.18 18.32
CA PRO A 241 -5.90 -6.65 19.65
C PRO A 241 -5.85 -5.11 19.68
N GLY A 242 -6.90 -4.51 20.24
CA GLY A 242 -7.01 -3.05 20.40
C GLY A 242 -7.46 -2.28 19.15
N VAL A 243 -7.59 -2.93 17.98
CA VAL A 243 -7.90 -2.25 16.71
C VAL A 243 -9.24 -2.70 16.16
N ASN A 244 -10.17 -1.75 16.03
CA ASN A 244 -11.45 -2.01 15.40
C ASN A 244 -11.41 -1.80 13.89
N LEU A 245 -11.67 -2.88 13.15
CA LEU A 245 -11.76 -2.91 11.69
C LEU A 245 -13.20 -2.91 11.20
N TYR A 246 -14.19 -3.13 12.07
CA TYR A 246 -15.59 -3.16 11.67
C TYR A 246 -16.04 -1.79 11.19
N LEU A 247 -16.51 -1.68 9.95
CA LEU A 247 -17.27 -0.50 9.50
C LEU A 247 -18.77 -0.84 9.59
N PRO A 248 -19.53 -0.25 10.52
CA PRO A 248 -20.99 -0.42 10.61
C PRO A 248 -21.66 0.05 9.31
N PRO A 249 -22.72 -0.61 8.81
CA PRO A 249 -23.46 -0.13 7.64
C PRO A 249 -24.02 1.29 7.85
N GLY A 250 -23.75 2.20 6.91
CA GLY A 250 -24.16 3.60 6.99
C GLY A 250 -23.26 4.50 7.84
N CYS A 251 -22.10 4.03 8.30
CA CYS A 251 -21.18 4.82 9.12
C CYS A 251 -20.56 6.03 8.39
N ALA A 252 -20.52 5.98 7.06
CA ALA A 252 -20.14 7.09 6.18
C ALA A 252 -21.08 7.14 4.97
N ARG A 253 -21.21 8.30 4.31
CA ARG A 253 -22.02 8.42 3.08
C ARG A 253 -21.53 7.45 2.00
N ARG A 254 -20.22 7.23 1.92
CA ARG A 254 -19.61 6.24 1.03
C ARG A 254 -18.43 5.52 1.69
N VAL A 255 -18.37 4.21 1.50
CA VAL A 255 -17.20 3.37 1.78
C VAL A 255 -16.87 2.59 0.52
N ILE A 256 -15.63 2.68 0.08
CA ILE A 256 -15.11 1.99 -1.10
C ILE A 256 -13.77 1.34 -0.74
N GLN A 257 -13.59 0.08 -1.11
CA GLN A 257 -12.32 -0.62 -1.00
C GLN A 257 -11.89 -1.13 -2.38
N LEU A 258 -10.71 -0.72 -2.84
CA LEU A 258 -10.02 -1.38 -3.95
C LEU A 258 -9.25 -2.57 -3.39
N GLN A 259 -9.36 -3.75 -4.01
CA GLN A 259 -8.62 -4.95 -3.61
C GLN A 259 -7.70 -5.43 -4.74
N ALA A 260 -6.55 -5.95 -4.35
CA ALA A 260 -5.60 -6.61 -5.24
C ALA A 260 -6.10 -8.00 -5.63
N ARG A 261 -6.37 -8.20 -6.93
CA ARG A 261 -6.82 -9.46 -7.51
C ARG A 261 -5.75 -10.56 -7.44
N ASP A 262 -4.52 -10.19 -7.74
CA ASP A 262 -3.42 -11.14 -8.00
C ASP A 262 -2.52 -11.33 -6.76
N GLU A 263 -2.79 -10.60 -5.66
CA GLU A 263 -2.12 -10.77 -4.37
C GLU A 263 -2.47 -12.13 -3.75
N CYS A 264 -1.45 -12.94 -3.44
CA CYS A 264 -1.63 -14.27 -2.88
C CYS A 264 -0.63 -14.64 -1.78
N ARG A 265 0.09 -13.69 -1.17
CA ARG A 265 0.97 -13.93 -0.01
C ARG A 265 0.17 -14.35 1.22
N HIS A 266 0.76 -15.27 2.00
CA HIS A 266 0.20 -15.75 3.27
C HIS A 266 -0.03 -14.61 4.28
N ASN A 267 0.94 -13.73 4.43
CA ASN A 267 0.91 -12.65 5.45
C ASN A 267 0.08 -11.42 5.05
N PHE A 268 -0.52 -11.40 3.85
CA PHE A 268 -1.26 -10.25 3.32
C PHE A 268 -2.77 -10.52 3.27
N SER A 269 -3.32 -11.17 4.30
CA SER A 269 -4.76 -11.47 4.41
C SER A 269 -5.63 -10.22 4.27
N LEU A 270 -6.55 -10.25 3.31
CA LEU A 270 -7.47 -9.14 3.05
C LEU A 270 -8.50 -9.03 4.16
N ASN A 271 -8.74 -7.83 4.68
CA ASN A 271 -9.90 -7.53 5.50
C ASN A 271 -10.96 -6.89 4.61
N GLY A 272 -12.03 -7.62 4.30
CA GLY A 272 -13.13 -7.13 3.46
C GLY A 272 -13.94 -6.02 4.12
N VAL A 273 -14.82 -5.39 3.35
CA VAL A 273 -15.86 -4.46 3.83
C VAL A 273 -17.23 -5.15 3.89
N HIS A 274 -18.23 -4.51 4.49
CA HIS A 274 -19.61 -5.01 4.50
C HIS A 274 -20.17 -5.09 3.07
N HIS A 275 -21.09 -6.03 2.78
CA HIS A 275 -21.65 -6.24 1.44
C HIS A 275 -22.53 -5.08 0.92
N HIS A 276 -22.89 -4.11 1.78
CA HIS A 276 -23.51 -2.84 1.38
C HIS A 276 -22.49 -1.83 0.82
N TYR A 277 -21.20 -2.07 1.04
CA TYR A 277 -20.10 -1.21 0.62
C TYR A 277 -19.44 -1.74 -0.65
N ARG A 278 -18.83 -0.83 -1.41
CA ARG A 278 -18.31 -1.17 -2.73
C ARG A 278 -16.89 -1.73 -2.60
N GLN A 279 -16.73 -3.03 -2.83
CA GLN A 279 -15.42 -3.68 -2.92
C GLN A 279 -15.12 -3.97 -4.39
N ILE A 280 -14.04 -3.41 -4.93
CA ILE A 280 -13.72 -3.43 -6.37
C ILE A 280 -12.42 -4.21 -6.55
N CYS A 281 -12.48 -5.29 -7.33
CA CYS A 281 -11.32 -6.11 -7.67
C CYS A 281 -10.58 -5.49 -8.85
N LEU A 282 -9.30 -5.15 -8.67
CA LEU A 282 -8.44 -4.58 -9.70
C LEU A 282 -7.24 -5.51 -9.99
N PRO A 283 -6.76 -5.60 -11.25
CA PRO A 283 -5.58 -6.37 -11.59
C PRO A 283 -4.34 -5.83 -10.86
N GLY A 284 -3.47 -6.72 -10.42
CA GLY A 284 -2.27 -6.38 -9.63
C GLY A 284 -2.23 -6.99 -8.23
N VAL A 285 -1.05 -6.93 -7.62
CA VAL A 285 -0.80 -7.30 -6.22
C VAL A 285 -0.93 -6.11 -5.28
N HIS A 286 -0.68 -6.29 -3.98
CA HIS A 286 -0.94 -5.28 -2.94
C HIS A 286 -0.49 -3.85 -3.26
N SER A 287 0.77 -3.68 -3.67
CA SER A 287 1.37 -2.38 -3.99
C SER A 287 1.16 -1.95 -5.46
N ASP A 288 0.65 -2.83 -6.33
CA ASP A 288 0.08 -2.40 -7.62
C ASP A 288 -1.28 -1.70 -7.44
N ILE A 289 -1.92 -1.85 -6.27
CA ILE A 289 -3.17 -1.16 -5.93
C ILE A 289 -2.91 0.05 -5.03
N GLY A 290 -2.04 -0.09 -4.02
CA GLY A 290 -1.71 0.97 -3.08
C GLY A 290 -0.60 1.93 -3.50
N GLY A 291 0.20 1.59 -4.52
CA GLY A 291 1.48 2.24 -4.79
C GLY A 291 2.60 1.78 -3.85
N GLY A 292 3.76 2.42 -3.98
CA GLY A 292 5.00 2.06 -3.26
C GLY A 292 6.07 1.39 -4.13
N TYR A 293 5.71 0.76 -5.24
CA TYR A 293 6.68 0.23 -6.20
C TYR A 293 7.38 1.34 -7.00
N LEU A 294 8.69 1.19 -7.23
CA LEU A 294 9.46 2.08 -8.09
C LEU A 294 8.92 2.07 -9.52
N PRO A 295 8.92 3.20 -10.26
CA PRO A 295 8.45 3.25 -11.66
C PRO A 295 9.12 2.21 -12.56
N ARG A 296 10.41 1.93 -12.34
CA ARG A 296 11.13 0.79 -12.92
C ARG A 296 11.84 0.02 -11.82
N ALA A 297 11.65 -1.30 -11.79
CA ALA A 297 12.35 -2.23 -10.90
C ALA A 297 12.79 -3.49 -11.64
N ARG A 298 13.51 -4.38 -10.95
CA ARG A 298 13.89 -5.70 -11.42
C ARG A 298 13.51 -6.75 -10.38
N GLU A 299 12.75 -7.75 -10.79
CA GLU A 299 12.34 -8.85 -9.92
C GLU A 299 13.25 -10.04 -10.18
N LYS A 300 13.95 -10.48 -9.14
CA LYS A 300 14.71 -11.73 -9.13
C LYS A 300 14.22 -12.65 -8.02
N VAL A 301 13.26 -13.51 -8.34
CA VAL A 301 12.44 -14.22 -7.35
C VAL A 301 12.22 -15.70 -7.64
N TRP A 302 12.10 -16.50 -6.58
CA TRP A 302 11.79 -17.93 -6.66
C TRP A 302 10.27 -18.16 -6.67
N LEU A 303 9.73 -18.61 -7.80
CA LEU A 303 8.28 -18.84 -7.98
C LEU A 303 7.79 -20.11 -7.30
N THR A 304 8.62 -21.14 -7.26
CA THR A 304 8.32 -22.42 -6.61
C THR A 304 8.98 -22.52 -5.25
N LYS A 305 8.40 -23.33 -4.36
CA LYS A 305 9.08 -23.72 -3.12
C LYS A 305 10.33 -24.52 -3.47
N PRO A 306 11.54 -24.12 -3.01
CA PRO A 306 12.74 -24.91 -3.23
C PRO A 306 12.57 -26.33 -2.70
N VAL A 307 12.85 -27.33 -3.54
CA VAL A 307 12.82 -28.76 -3.16
C VAL A 307 14.24 -29.29 -3.06
N VAL A 308 14.53 -30.07 -2.02
CA VAL A 308 15.81 -30.78 -1.90
C VAL A 308 15.71 -32.09 -2.67
N VAL A 309 16.63 -32.30 -3.60
CA VAL A 309 16.81 -33.56 -4.34
C VAL A 309 18.18 -34.17 -4.01
N THR A 310 18.26 -35.49 -4.04
CA THR A 310 19.52 -36.22 -3.83
C THR A 310 19.99 -36.81 -5.15
N LEU A 311 21.25 -36.54 -5.52
CA LEU A 311 21.94 -37.15 -6.65
C LEU A 311 22.86 -38.26 -6.18
N GLN A 312 22.73 -39.42 -6.82
CA GLN A 312 23.70 -40.50 -6.71
C GLN A 312 24.96 -40.20 -7.56
N PRO A 313 26.12 -40.80 -7.24
CA PRO A 313 27.33 -40.62 -8.03
C PRO A 313 27.12 -40.92 -9.52
N ASN A 314 27.54 -39.99 -10.38
CA ASN A 314 27.35 -40.02 -11.84
C ASN A 314 25.88 -39.94 -12.34
N GLN A 315 24.90 -39.66 -11.48
CA GLN A 315 23.52 -39.43 -11.89
C GLN A 315 23.34 -38.01 -12.46
N SER A 316 22.68 -37.88 -13.61
CA SER A 316 22.32 -36.58 -14.17
C SER A 316 21.07 -36.01 -13.49
N MET A 317 21.10 -34.72 -13.11
CA MET A 317 19.94 -34.05 -12.52
C MET A 317 18.69 -34.07 -13.40
N LYS A 318 18.87 -34.05 -14.74
CA LYS A 318 17.76 -34.13 -15.71
C LYS A 318 17.06 -35.51 -15.73
N SER A 319 17.63 -36.53 -15.08
CA SER A 319 17.03 -37.86 -14.96
C SER A 319 16.06 -38.01 -13.78
N LEU A 320 16.00 -37.02 -12.88
CA LEU A 320 15.15 -37.07 -11.69
C LEU A 320 13.68 -36.82 -12.05
N GLY A 321 12.75 -37.56 -11.43
CA GLY A 321 11.32 -37.32 -11.58
C GLY A 321 10.90 -35.91 -11.14
N GLU A 322 11.57 -35.36 -10.11
CA GLU A 322 11.39 -33.96 -9.68
C GLU A 322 11.83 -32.94 -10.75
N TRP A 323 12.86 -33.23 -11.53
CA TRP A 323 13.26 -32.37 -12.65
C TRP A 323 12.16 -32.32 -13.72
N ALA A 324 11.54 -33.47 -14.05
CA ALA A 324 10.42 -33.52 -14.98
C ALA A 324 9.19 -32.75 -14.44
N ARG A 325 8.88 -32.87 -13.15
CA ARG A 325 7.79 -32.13 -12.49
C ARG A 325 8.00 -30.62 -12.52
N VAL A 326 9.21 -30.16 -12.20
CA VAL A 326 9.55 -28.72 -12.23
C VAL A 326 9.66 -28.19 -13.66
N SER A 327 10.10 -29.01 -14.63
CA SER A 327 10.08 -28.64 -16.06
C SER A 327 8.65 -28.41 -16.57
N ALA A 328 7.69 -29.29 -16.21
CA ALA A 328 6.28 -29.10 -16.58
C ALA A 328 5.67 -27.83 -15.93
N GLN A 329 6.05 -27.49 -14.70
CA GLN A 329 5.64 -26.23 -14.06
C GLN A 329 6.24 -25.00 -14.77
N LEU A 330 7.51 -25.09 -15.19
CA LEU A 330 8.20 -24.05 -15.96
C LEU A 330 7.50 -23.79 -17.30
N ASP A 331 7.07 -24.83 -18.01
CA ASP A 331 6.37 -24.67 -19.29
C ASP A 331 4.98 -24.02 -19.14
N VAL A 332 4.25 -24.33 -18.05
CA VAL A 332 2.98 -23.63 -17.71
C VAL A 332 3.23 -22.15 -17.40
N LEU A 333 4.29 -21.84 -16.64
CA LEU A 333 4.65 -20.46 -16.33
C LEU A 333 5.09 -19.69 -17.59
N ARG A 334 5.85 -20.30 -18.50
CA ARG A 334 6.16 -19.71 -19.82
C ARG A 334 4.92 -19.43 -20.65
N ALA A 335 3.98 -20.38 -20.72
CA ALA A 335 2.73 -20.20 -21.46
C ALA A 335 1.90 -19.02 -20.93
N SER A 336 1.97 -18.74 -19.62
CA SER A 336 1.28 -17.60 -18.99
C SER A 336 1.79 -16.23 -19.46
N GLY A 337 3.02 -16.13 -19.98
CA GLY A 337 3.66 -14.89 -20.42
C GLY A 337 4.30 -14.05 -19.30
N ILE A 338 4.35 -14.54 -18.05
CA ILE A 338 4.96 -13.83 -16.90
C ILE A 338 6.39 -13.32 -17.16
N ALA A 339 7.14 -14.02 -18.01
CA ALA A 339 8.54 -13.73 -18.33
C ALA A 339 8.76 -13.39 -19.81
N ASP A 340 7.74 -12.92 -20.54
CA ASP A 340 7.90 -12.52 -21.97
C ASP A 340 8.99 -11.45 -22.15
N ASP A 341 9.10 -10.51 -21.20
CA ASP A 341 10.09 -9.43 -21.19
C ASP A 341 11.34 -9.78 -20.33
N GLY A 342 11.54 -11.06 -19.97
CA GLY A 342 12.59 -11.48 -19.02
C GLY A 342 13.07 -12.93 -19.17
N LYS A 343 13.55 -13.51 -18.06
CA LYS A 343 14.09 -14.88 -18.00
C LYS A 343 13.34 -15.72 -16.99
N LEU A 344 13.18 -17.01 -17.32
CA LEU A 344 12.55 -18.00 -16.46
C LEU A 344 13.25 -19.36 -16.62
N GLU A 345 13.93 -19.79 -15.56
CA GLU A 345 14.89 -20.89 -15.58
C GLU A 345 14.76 -21.78 -14.33
N ILE A 346 15.22 -23.02 -14.41
CA ILE A 346 15.37 -23.89 -13.23
C ILE A 346 16.73 -23.58 -12.61
N ASN A 347 16.72 -22.91 -11.45
CA ASN A 347 17.94 -22.65 -10.68
C ASN A 347 18.24 -23.84 -9.75
N THR A 348 19.52 -24.18 -9.64
CA THR A 348 20.01 -25.39 -8.97
C THR A 348 21.30 -25.10 -8.20
N TRP A 349 21.36 -25.41 -6.91
CA TRP A 349 22.59 -25.24 -6.13
C TRP A 349 22.76 -26.32 -5.06
N GLN A 350 24.00 -26.64 -4.71
CA GLN A 350 24.31 -27.65 -3.70
C GLN A 350 23.83 -27.19 -2.32
N ALA A 351 23.11 -28.07 -1.62
CA ALA A 351 22.66 -27.81 -0.25
C ALA A 351 23.80 -28.03 0.76
N PRO A 352 23.84 -27.30 1.89
CA PRO A 352 24.87 -27.47 2.91
C PRO A 352 24.90 -28.90 3.47
N LYS A 353 26.08 -29.51 3.55
CA LYS A 353 26.26 -30.83 4.19
C LYS A 353 25.93 -30.74 5.69
N ALA A 354 25.18 -31.70 6.21
CA ALA A 354 24.87 -31.76 7.63
C ALA A 354 26.17 -31.91 8.46
N PRO A 355 26.37 -31.16 9.58
CA PRO A 355 27.66 -31.13 10.28
C PRO A 355 28.11 -32.44 10.96
N ARG A 356 27.23 -33.45 11.07
CA ARG A 356 27.49 -34.70 11.81
C ARG A 356 26.75 -35.88 11.19
N GLY A 357 27.48 -36.84 10.62
CA GLY A 357 26.92 -38.16 10.29
C GLY A 357 27.72 -39.01 9.30
N GLY A 358 28.42 -40.03 9.82
CA GLY A 358 28.82 -41.22 9.04
C GLY A 358 30.02 -41.09 8.09
N PRO A 359 30.53 -42.22 7.57
CA PRO A 359 31.56 -42.24 6.53
C PRO A 359 31.05 -41.64 5.22
N GLU A 360 31.97 -41.16 4.38
CA GLU A 360 31.74 -40.37 3.16
C GLU A 360 30.55 -40.84 2.29
N SER A 361 29.36 -40.31 2.56
CA SER A 361 28.29 -40.34 1.57
C SER A 361 28.74 -39.49 0.37
N ARG A 362 28.82 -40.14 -0.79
CA ARG A 362 29.05 -39.50 -2.09
C ARG A 362 27.75 -38.95 -2.69
N GLU A 363 26.64 -39.04 -1.96
CA GLU A 363 25.38 -38.42 -2.36
C GLU A 363 25.50 -36.90 -2.28
N GLU A 364 25.02 -36.21 -3.31
CA GLU A 364 24.94 -34.75 -3.31
C GLU A 364 23.49 -34.31 -3.16
N HIS A 365 23.22 -33.51 -2.13
CA HIS A 365 21.94 -32.83 -2.00
C HIS A 365 22.00 -31.51 -2.77
N HIS A 366 21.00 -31.27 -3.62
CA HIS A 366 20.83 -30.04 -4.38
C HIS A 366 19.44 -29.46 -4.11
N LEU A 367 19.34 -28.14 -4.08
CA LEU A 367 18.08 -27.42 -4.08
C LEU A 367 17.67 -27.13 -5.53
N LEU A 368 16.38 -27.32 -5.83
CA LEU A 368 15.78 -27.09 -7.14
C LEU A 368 14.64 -26.08 -7.00
N THR A 369 14.62 -25.04 -7.82
CA THR A 369 13.49 -24.08 -7.90
C THR A 369 13.39 -23.44 -9.28
N ILE A 370 12.24 -22.83 -9.59
CA ILE A 370 12.06 -21.94 -10.74
C ILE A 370 12.36 -20.51 -10.30
N GLU A 371 13.31 -19.88 -10.97
CA GLU A 371 13.71 -18.49 -10.77
C GLU A 371 13.20 -17.64 -11.93
N LEU A 372 12.54 -16.53 -11.60
CA LEU A 372 12.15 -15.44 -12.49
C LEU A 372 13.18 -14.31 -12.33
N ASP A 373 13.70 -13.79 -13.44
CA ASP A 373 14.58 -12.62 -13.49
C ASP A 373 14.11 -11.70 -14.63
N ARG A 374 13.41 -10.60 -14.29
CA ARG A 374 12.78 -9.70 -15.27
C ARG A 374 12.78 -8.22 -14.83
N PRO A 375 12.73 -7.25 -15.75
CA PRO A 375 12.26 -5.90 -15.44
C PRO A 375 10.75 -5.92 -15.11
N VAL A 376 10.32 -4.96 -14.29
CA VAL A 376 8.91 -4.72 -13.95
C VAL A 376 8.68 -3.21 -13.76
N ARG A 377 7.42 -2.77 -13.82
CA ARG A 377 7.00 -1.37 -13.89
C ARG A 377 5.92 -1.02 -12.86
N GLY A 378 6.12 0.07 -12.12
CA GLY A 378 5.29 0.50 -10.99
C GLY A 378 3.99 1.23 -11.36
N GLU A 379 3.83 1.67 -12.61
CA GLU A 379 2.79 2.61 -13.02
C GLU A 379 1.36 2.02 -13.02
N LEU A 380 1.20 0.71 -12.80
CA LEU A 380 -0.12 0.08 -12.62
C LEU A 380 -0.90 0.71 -11.46
N ALA A 381 -0.20 1.12 -10.40
CA ALA A 381 -0.80 1.82 -9.26
C ALA A 381 -1.49 3.14 -9.66
N LEU A 382 -1.04 3.80 -10.73
CA LEU A 382 -1.64 5.04 -11.21
C LEU A 382 -3.03 4.84 -11.84
N ILE A 383 -3.42 3.60 -12.18
CA ILE A 383 -4.81 3.26 -12.51
C ILE A 383 -5.66 3.22 -11.23
N ALA A 384 -5.19 2.54 -10.18
CA ALA A 384 -5.90 2.48 -8.90
C ALA A 384 -6.05 3.87 -8.25
N LEU A 385 -5.05 4.74 -8.42
CA LEU A 385 -5.13 6.17 -8.07
C LEU A 385 -6.31 6.86 -8.77
N ARG A 386 -6.35 6.78 -10.11
CA ARG A 386 -7.42 7.37 -10.93
C ARG A 386 -8.79 6.82 -10.54
N VAL A 387 -8.91 5.50 -10.35
CA VAL A 387 -10.15 4.86 -9.90
C VAL A 387 -10.62 5.41 -8.55
N MET A 388 -9.74 5.51 -7.54
CA MET A 388 -10.14 6.07 -6.24
C MET A 388 -10.46 7.56 -6.34
N ARG A 389 -9.71 8.33 -7.15
CA ARG A 389 -9.93 9.77 -7.37
C ARG A 389 -11.29 10.03 -7.99
N GLU A 390 -11.63 9.37 -9.10
CA GLU A 390 -12.94 9.55 -9.76
C GLU A 390 -14.10 9.11 -8.86
N LEU A 391 -13.97 7.97 -8.18
CA LEU A 391 -14.98 7.52 -7.22
C LEU A 391 -15.12 8.48 -6.03
N GLY A 392 -14.02 9.10 -5.60
CA GLY A 392 -14.04 10.19 -4.62
C GLY A 392 -14.83 11.40 -5.13
N VAL A 393 -14.48 11.92 -6.31
CA VAL A 393 -15.14 13.09 -6.92
C VAL A 393 -16.63 12.86 -7.16
N LEU A 394 -17.02 11.68 -7.63
CA LEU A 394 -18.44 11.27 -7.74
C LEU A 394 -19.18 11.24 -6.40
N ASN A 395 -18.46 11.17 -5.28
CA ASN A 395 -18.98 11.23 -3.91
C ASN A 395 -18.51 12.50 -3.19
N ALA A 396 -18.40 13.59 -3.96
CA ALA A 396 -18.09 14.95 -3.54
C ALA A 396 -16.72 15.17 -2.87
N VAL A 397 -15.75 14.27 -3.02
CA VAL A 397 -14.36 14.50 -2.56
C VAL A 397 -13.70 15.53 -3.48
N PRO A 398 -13.10 16.61 -2.95
CA PRO A 398 -12.69 17.79 -3.71
C PRO A 398 -11.35 17.61 -4.46
N PHE A 399 -11.02 16.40 -4.91
CA PHE A 399 -9.72 16.13 -5.55
C PHE A 399 -9.53 16.97 -6.81
N LYS A 400 -8.39 17.65 -6.88
CA LYS A 400 -7.84 18.27 -8.08
C LYS A 400 -7.74 17.23 -9.21
N ASP A 401 -7.70 17.71 -10.45
CA ASP A 401 -7.49 16.85 -11.61
C ASP A 401 -6.08 16.23 -11.54
N VAL A 402 -5.95 14.94 -11.86
CA VAL A 402 -4.66 14.23 -11.85
C VAL A 402 -3.79 14.65 -13.05
N GLU A 403 -4.39 15.09 -14.15
CA GLU A 403 -3.67 15.46 -15.37
C GLU A 403 -2.88 16.79 -15.22
N VAL A 404 -3.01 17.49 -14.09
CA VAL A 404 -2.11 18.62 -13.71
C VAL A 404 -0.74 18.14 -13.23
N ARG A 405 -0.53 16.82 -13.10
CA ARG A 405 0.70 16.17 -12.62
C ARG A 405 1.32 15.30 -13.72
N PRO A 406 2.22 15.84 -14.56
CA PRO A 406 2.89 15.08 -15.63
C PRO A 406 3.71 13.89 -15.11
N ASP A 407 4.17 13.94 -13.86
CA ASP A 407 4.82 12.85 -13.13
C ASP A 407 3.90 11.65 -12.83
N LEU A 408 2.57 11.84 -12.94
CA LEU A 408 1.54 10.81 -12.77
C LEU A 408 0.90 10.40 -14.10
N ALA A 409 1.55 10.73 -15.23
CA ALA A 409 1.12 10.34 -16.57
C ALA A 409 1.22 8.81 -16.78
N LEU A 410 0.24 8.24 -17.46
CA LEU A 410 0.24 6.81 -17.80
C LEU A 410 1.05 6.54 -19.08
N PRO A 411 1.91 5.51 -19.11
CA PRO A 411 2.55 5.03 -20.35
C PRO A 411 1.53 4.71 -21.45
N GLU A 412 1.90 4.93 -22.72
CA GLU A 412 1.01 4.72 -23.88
C GLU A 412 0.39 3.32 -23.93
N ASP A 413 1.15 2.28 -23.55
CA ASP A 413 0.69 0.89 -23.54
C ASP A 413 -0.28 0.59 -22.36
N LEU A 414 -0.33 1.46 -21.35
CA LEU A 414 -1.20 1.34 -20.18
C LEU A 414 -2.49 2.18 -20.29
N GLN A 415 -2.49 3.25 -21.09
CA GLN A 415 -3.65 4.14 -21.27
C GLN A 415 -4.95 3.43 -21.72
N PRO A 416 -4.96 2.51 -22.72
CA PRO A 416 -6.17 1.81 -23.13
C PRO A 416 -6.74 0.88 -22.05
N ILE A 417 -5.86 0.35 -21.19
CA ILE A 417 -6.24 -0.49 -20.05
C ILE A 417 -6.86 0.38 -18.96
N ALA A 418 -6.25 1.53 -18.66
CA ALA A 418 -6.77 2.48 -17.68
C ALA A 418 -8.16 3.00 -18.04
N ALA A 419 -8.37 3.41 -19.30
CA ALA A 419 -9.68 3.84 -19.79
C ALA A 419 -10.74 2.75 -19.59
N ARG A 420 -10.47 1.51 -20.04
CA ARG A 420 -11.39 0.38 -19.88
C ARG A 420 -11.71 0.05 -18.42
N ILE A 421 -10.72 0.11 -17.53
CA ILE A 421 -10.92 -0.12 -16.09
C ILE A 421 -11.78 1.00 -15.49
N LEU A 422 -11.50 2.25 -15.83
CA LEU A 422 -12.28 3.40 -15.37
C LEU A 422 -13.73 3.30 -15.85
N ASP A 423 -13.98 3.09 -17.13
CA ASP A 423 -15.34 2.97 -17.69
C ASP A 423 -16.14 1.86 -16.96
N GLN A 424 -15.58 0.64 -16.90
CA GLN A 424 -16.23 -0.48 -16.20
C GLN A 424 -16.51 -0.17 -14.73
N VAL A 425 -15.55 0.44 -14.02
CA VAL A 425 -15.72 0.78 -12.61
C VAL A 425 -16.72 1.91 -12.41
N LEU A 426 -16.76 2.94 -13.26
CA LEU A 426 -17.70 4.05 -13.10
C LEU A 426 -19.15 3.62 -13.43
N GLU A 427 -19.32 2.71 -14.39
CA GLU A 427 -20.61 2.07 -14.70
C GLU A 427 -21.13 1.11 -13.61
N GLY A 428 -20.28 0.67 -12.68
CA GLY A 428 -20.65 -0.30 -11.65
C GLY A 428 -20.29 -1.75 -11.97
N ASN A 429 -19.70 -2.02 -13.14
CA ASN A 429 -19.34 -3.35 -13.63
C ASN A 429 -18.10 -3.93 -12.92
N GLU A 430 -17.93 -5.25 -13.01
CA GLU A 430 -16.69 -5.92 -12.64
C GLU A 430 -15.61 -5.67 -13.71
N VAL A 431 -14.36 -5.54 -13.29
CA VAL A 431 -13.24 -5.30 -14.21
C VAL A 431 -12.93 -6.56 -15.01
N SER A 432 -12.97 -6.44 -16.34
CA SER A 432 -12.69 -7.51 -17.28
C SER A 432 -11.91 -6.99 -18.48
N LEU A 433 -10.65 -7.41 -18.56
CA LEU A 433 -9.72 -7.13 -19.65
C LEU A 433 -9.72 -8.24 -20.69
N ASP A 434 -9.27 -7.95 -21.91
CA ASP A 434 -9.05 -8.99 -22.91
C ASP A 434 -7.72 -9.75 -22.69
N PRO A 435 -7.50 -10.90 -23.35
CA PRO A 435 -6.30 -11.71 -23.12
C PRO A 435 -4.97 -11.03 -23.47
N GLU A 436 -4.96 -10.02 -24.35
CA GLU A 436 -3.75 -9.29 -24.71
C GLU A 436 -3.42 -8.25 -23.64
N GLN A 437 -4.42 -7.51 -23.16
CA GLN A 437 -4.31 -6.62 -22.01
C GLN A 437 -3.86 -7.37 -20.74
N GLU A 438 -4.45 -8.54 -20.44
CA GLU A 438 -4.03 -9.39 -19.32
C GLU A 438 -2.57 -9.87 -19.46
N ARG A 439 -2.13 -10.21 -20.69
CA ARG A 439 -0.74 -10.64 -20.94
C ARG A 439 0.24 -9.48 -20.81
N LEU A 440 -0.13 -8.29 -21.29
CA LEU A 440 0.67 -7.07 -21.13
C LEU A 440 0.84 -6.70 -19.65
N LEU A 441 -0.25 -6.68 -18.88
CA LEU A 441 -0.16 -6.43 -17.44
C LEU A 441 0.71 -7.48 -16.76
N ARG A 442 0.47 -8.78 -17.01
CA ARG A 442 1.22 -9.86 -16.37
C ARG A 442 2.71 -9.84 -16.67
N ARG A 443 3.14 -9.51 -17.89
CA ARG A 443 4.57 -9.55 -18.28
C ARG A 443 5.37 -8.35 -17.78
N ARG A 444 4.72 -7.20 -17.58
CA ARG A 444 5.40 -5.90 -17.42
C ARG A 444 5.04 -5.13 -16.15
N TYR A 445 3.80 -5.24 -15.67
CA TYR A 445 3.21 -4.30 -14.70
C TYR A 445 2.72 -4.94 -13.39
N ILE A 446 2.22 -6.18 -13.44
CA ILE A 446 1.80 -6.91 -12.23
C ILE A 446 3.05 -7.48 -11.57
N HIS A 447 3.36 -7.05 -10.35
CA HIS A 447 4.53 -7.52 -9.60
C HIS A 447 4.33 -8.94 -9.06
N GLN A 448 5.41 -9.70 -8.94
CA GLN A 448 5.43 -11.04 -8.36
C GLN A 448 5.65 -10.95 -6.85
N SER A 449 4.68 -10.39 -6.12
CA SER A 449 4.80 -10.21 -4.67
C SER A 449 4.94 -11.52 -3.89
N ALA A 450 4.32 -12.61 -4.37
CA ALA A 450 4.37 -13.92 -3.72
C ALA A 450 5.54 -14.77 -4.22
N HIS A 451 6.53 -15.03 -3.37
CA HIS A 451 7.75 -15.75 -3.73
C HIS A 451 8.39 -16.49 -2.54
N TRP A 452 9.35 -17.36 -2.85
CA TRP A 452 10.06 -18.19 -1.87
C TRP A 452 11.46 -17.71 -1.52
N VAL A 453 11.92 -16.58 -2.06
CA VAL A 453 13.15 -15.92 -1.60
C VAL A 453 12.99 -15.54 -0.12
N PRO A 454 13.91 -15.96 0.77
CA PRO A 454 13.87 -15.57 2.17
C PRO A 454 14.36 -14.13 2.36
N SER A 455 13.71 -13.38 3.25
CA SER A 455 14.19 -12.09 3.71
C SER A 455 15.27 -12.26 4.79
N ALA A 456 15.74 -11.14 5.35
CA ALA A 456 16.71 -11.14 6.44
C ALA A 456 16.32 -12.11 7.58
N LYS A 457 17.33 -12.80 8.15
CA LYS A 457 17.16 -13.86 9.18
C LYS A 457 16.39 -15.12 8.70
N PHE A 458 16.36 -15.39 7.40
CA PHE A 458 15.76 -16.59 6.79
C PHE A 458 14.23 -16.70 6.96
N VAL A 459 13.55 -15.56 7.08
CA VAL A 459 12.08 -15.48 7.22
C VAL A 459 11.44 -15.52 5.83
N LEU A 460 10.31 -16.23 5.68
CA LEU A 460 9.58 -16.33 4.41
C LEU A 460 8.36 -15.40 4.41
N VAL A 461 8.60 -14.09 4.51
CA VAL A 461 7.55 -13.06 4.62
C VAL A 461 6.63 -13.05 3.39
N SER A 462 7.22 -13.17 2.20
CA SER A 462 6.53 -13.17 0.90
C SER A 462 6.00 -14.54 0.45
N LYS A 463 6.00 -15.58 1.29
CA LYS A 463 5.54 -16.91 0.86
C LYS A 463 4.10 -16.85 0.34
N PRO A 464 3.76 -17.57 -0.76
CA PRO A 464 2.37 -17.76 -1.16
C PRO A 464 1.54 -18.40 -0.03
N ALA A 465 0.28 -18.01 0.05
CA ALA A 465 -0.75 -18.68 0.83
C ALA A 465 -1.01 -20.09 0.26
N LYS A 466 -1.71 -20.92 1.03
CA LYS A 466 -2.07 -22.28 0.59
C LYS A 466 -2.87 -22.21 -0.72
N ASP A 467 -2.53 -23.09 -1.66
CA ASP A 467 -3.16 -23.21 -2.98
C ASP A 467 -3.14 -21.90 -3.81
N ASN A 468 -2.20 -20.98 -3.51
CA ASN A 468 -2.11 -19.61 -4.03
C ASN A 468 -3.41 -18.80 -3.85
N LYS A 469 -4.20 -19.09 -2.81
CA LYS A 469 -5.45 -18.39 -2.49
C LYS A 469 -5.27 -17.51 -1.26
N ARG A 470 -5.43 -16.20 -1.46
CA ARG A 470 -5.40 -15.20 -0.40
C ARG A 470 -6.49 -15.45 0.64
N SER A 471 -6.15 -15.39 1.92
CA SER A 471 -7.13 -15.35 3.01
C SER A 471 -7.93 -14.05 2.96
N VAL A 472 -9.24 -14.14 3.16
CA VAL A 472 -10.15 -12.97 3.23
C VAL A 472 -10.98 -13.05 4.51
N TYR A 473 -10.89 -12.02 5.34
CA TYR A 473 -11.66 -11.89 6.57
C TYR A 473 -12.88 -10.98 6.37
N PRO A 474 -14.07 -11.40 6.84
CA PRO A 474 -15.29 -10.62 6.71
C PRO A 474 -15.33 -9.41 7.66
N ASN A 475 -16.06 -8.37 7.28
CA ASN A 475 -16.33 -7.20 8.13
C ASN A 475 -17.36 -7.55 9.23
N LEU A 476 -16.89 -8.05 10.37
CA LEU A 476 -17.73 -8.46 11.51
C LEU A 476 -17.66 -7.48 12.68
N PRO A 477 -18.76 -7.26 13.42
CA PRO A 477 -18.76 -6.43 14.63
C PRO A 477 -17.75 -6.92 15.69
N GLN A 478 -17.02 -5.99 16.29
CA GLN A 478 -16.11 -6.28 17.40
C GLN A 478 -16.72 -5.90 18.75
N LYS A 479 -16.47 -6.73 19.77
CA LYS A 479 -16.98 -6.50 21.13
C LYS A 479 -16.36 -5.25 21.76
N GLY A 480 -17.20 -4.31 22.19
CA GLY A 480 -16.78 -3.06 22.86
C GLY A 480 -16.86 -1.81 21.99
N TYR A 481 -17.33 -1.92 20.74
CA TYR A 481 -17.51 -0.81 19.81
C TYR A 481 -18.99 -0.70 19.36
N PRO A 482 -19.41 0.45 18.77
CA PRO A 482 -20.73 0.59 18.14
C PRO A 482 -20.98 -0.49 17.08
N GLN A 483 -22.24 -0.95 16.97
CA GLN A 483 -22.68 -2.01 16.05
C GLN A 483 -23.39 -1.45 14.82
#